data_AF-A0A538GVK2-F1
#
_entry.id   AF-A0A538GVK2-F1
#
_cell.length_a   1.000
_cell.length_b   1.000
_cell.length_c   1.000
_cell.angle_alpha   90.00
_cell.angle_beta   90.00
_cell.angle_gamma   90.00
#
_symmetry.space_group_name_H-M   'P 1'
#
loop_
_entity.id
_entity.type
_entity.pdbx_description
1 polymer ?
#
loop_
_entity_poly.entity_id
_entity_poly.type
_entity_poly.pdbx_seq_one_letter_code
_entity_poly.pdbx_strand_id
1 'polypeptide(L)'
;MSAAARWPRAGPSRKRIVGPVKQQSLAHAVEGNVRPGDVVHLVCGHSRWSAAARELVRQQWGADPGYTLVMLSLSSLGALFFRGGMVRKVVTAYSGDTFPTYTPNPIFRDAYKSGEVEVEHWSILTFTQRLEAAARGLPAVTTGSLAGSSMAANDAYAEVDSPFGPVGLLAPLVPDVALLHAPVADAAGNVAVAAPFLEGVWGAWAARRGAIVTVEKVVEDLGPWGHLVQLPAHRVLAVAEAPFGAHPGGLFARGLPVEGYGEDIPFWTAARDATRGDFDTWAKHWCLEPATQDEYLERLGTDKLDWLRSRTDPESWRADAEAHPVDEAAPVTGWETAAAVAARELVARIDTLGADAVLAGAGVANLAAWVGVARARGEGRDVCLTAELGLWGYTPTPADPYIFNHRVFPGSSMLTDATRVLGMVIGGPGTVSIGCLGAAQATRRSSPAARSSSARAAETMSRAAPTSASSSRLPAPNVCPRRSATSPAPAGGWRRWSPTSASCASATASCGSRRCRRAATRWTNGCAPCARHAAGTCRWTGRSRSSHR
;
A
#
# COMPACT_ATOMS: atom_id res chain seq x y z
N MET A 1 36.34 51.32 -29.25
CA MET A 1 35.03 50.73 -29.67
C MET A 1 35.26 50.09 -31.04
N SER A 2 34.77 48.90 -31.38
CA SER A 2 33.95 47.95 -30.62
C SER A 2 34.63 46.56 -30.58
N ALA A 3 34.58 45.87 -29.45
CA ALA A 3 35.14 44.53 -29.28
C ALA A 3 34.03 43.48 -29.34
N ALA A 4 33.83 42.85 -30.49
CA ALA A 4 32.88 41.76 -30.65
C ALA A 4 33.41 40.49 -29.95
N ALA A 5 33.06 40.31 -28.68
CA ALA A 5 33.39 39.13 -27.89
C ALA A 5 32.71 37.89 -28.50
N ARG A 6 33.45 37.16 -29.34
CA ARG A 6 33.00 35.87 -29.87
C ARG A 6 32.87 34.88 -28.71
N TRP A 7 31.65 34.38 -28.49
CA TRP A 7 31.44 33.22 -27.63
C TRP A 7 32.34 32.07 -28.10
N PRO A 8 33.08 31.39 -27.21
CA PRO A 8 33.85 30.22 -27.58
C PRO A 8 32.94 29.16 -28.19
N ARG A 9 33.27 28.66 -29.39
CA ARG A 9 32.59 27.50 -29.97
C ARG A 9 32.87 26.30 -29.07
N ALA A 10 31.82 25.69 -28.52
CA ALA A 10 31.94 24.65 -27.50
C ALA A 10 32.36 23.29 -28.10
N GLY A 11 33.67 23.07 -28.19
CA GLY A 11 34.29 21.81 -27.74
C GLY A 11 34.95 22.05 -26.37
N PRO A 12 35.22 21.02 -25.54
CA PRO A 12 35.36 19.61 -25.91
C PRO A 12 34.27 18.73 -25.26
N SER A 13 34.53 17.42 -25.14
CA SER A 13 33.73 16.52 -24.31
C SER A 13 33.63 17.05 -22.87
N ARG A 14 32.40 17.15 -22.35
CA ARG A 14 32.20 17.38 -20.92
C ARG A 14 32.70 16.14 -20.19
N LYS A 15 33.82 16.26 -19.44
CA LYS A 15 34.14 15.28 -18.41
C LYS A 15 32.96 15.26 -17.43
N ARG A 16 32.12 14.22 -17.52
CA ARG A 16 31.07 13.92 -16.53
C ARG A 16 31.72 13.95 -15.13
N ILE A 17 30.95 14.34 -14.12
CA ILE A 17 31.38 14.16 -12.72
C ILE A 17 31.28 12.66 -12.43
N VAL A 18 32.34 11.93 -12.78
CA VAL A 18 32.47 10.51 -12.50
C VAL A 18 32.74 10.39 -11.01
N GLY A 19 31.69 10.11 -10.25
CA GLY A 19 31.81 9.65 -8.86
C GLY A 19 32.52 8.29 -8.79
N PRO A 20 32.87 7.81 -7.60
CA PRO A 20 33.36 6.44 -7.43
C PRO A 20 32.33 5.45 -8.01
N VAL A 21 32.82 4.39 -8.66
CA VAL A 21 31.96 3.33 -9.21
C VAL A 21 31.18 2.67 -8.07
N LYS A 22 29.86 2.61 -8.21
CA LYS A 22 28.93 2.02 -7.24
C LYS A 22 28.36 0.67 -7.68
N GLN A 23 28.69 0.23 -8.89
CA GLN A 23 28.31 -1.09 -9.39
C GLN A 23 29.01 -2.19 -8.58
N GLN A 24 28.22 -3.10 -8.03
CA GLN A 24 28.64 -4.20 -7.15
C GLN A 24 27.79 -5.45 -7.46
N SER A 25 28.21 -6.61 -6.95
CA SER A 25 27.35 -7.79 -6.94
C SER A 25 26.17 -7.60 -5.98
N LEU A 26 25.03 -8.23 -6.29
CA LEU A 26 23.80 -8.14 -5.49
C LEU A 26 24.04 -8.49 -4.01
N ALA A 27 24.84 -9.52 -3.73
CA ALA A 27 25.18 -9.95 -2.38
C ALA A 27 25.94 -8.87 -1.59
N HIS A 28 27.06 -8.37 -2.11
CA HIS A 28 27.85 -7.32 -1.45
C HIS A 28 27.06 -6.01 -1.31
N ALA A 29 26.21 -5.68 -2.29
CA ALA A 29 25.37 -4.49 -2.28
C ALA A 29 24.39 -4.48 -1.10
N VAL A 30 23.86 -5.66 -0.69
CA VAL A 30 23.03 -5.84 0.51
C VAL A 30 23.90 -5.94 1.77
N GLU A 31 24.86 -6.87 1.80
CA GLU A 31 25.67 -7.23 2.97
C GLU A 31 26.45 -6.04 3.54
N GLY A 32 27.05 -5.21 2.68
CA GLY A 32 27.83 -4.04 3.10
C GLY A 32 26.99 -2.86 3.62
N ASN A 33 25.67 -2.88 3.43
CA ASN A 33 24.82 -1.69 3.55
C ASN A 33 23.59 -1.88 4.46
N VAL A 34 23.08 -3.09 4.67
CA VAL A 34 22.02 -3.42 5.64
C VAL A 34 22.64 -3.96 6.94
N ARG A 35 22.08 -3.60 8.09
CA ARG A 35 22.63 -3.87 9.43
C ARG A 35 21.53 -4.30 10.40
N PRO A 36 21.76 -5.30 11.29
CA PRO A 36 20.79 -5.66 12.32
C PRO A 36 20.26 -4.45 13.10
N GLY A 37 18.94 -4.42 13.33
CA GLY A 37 18.22 -3.31 13.94
C GLY A 37 17.82 -2.14 13.01
N ASP A 38 18.22 -2.15 11.73
CA ASP A 38 17.83 -1.10 10.78
C ASP A 38 16.31 -0.94 10.62
N VAL A 39 15.89 0.30 10.33
CA VAL A 39 14.63 0.58 9.64
C VAL A 39 14.85 0.40 8.13
N VAL A 40 14.45 -0.75 7.59
CA VAL A 40 14.63 -1.11 6.17
C VAL A 40 13.37 -0.79 5.38
N HIS A 41 13.49 0.06 4.35
CA HIS A 41 12.36 0.39 3.46
C HIS A 41 12.44 -0.35 2.14
N LEU A 42 11.45 -1.20 1.83
CA LEU A 42 11.23 -1.76 0.50
C LEU A 42 10.37 -0.79 -0.31
N VAL A 43 10.95 -0.13 -1.31
CA VAL A 43 10.26 0.89 -2.10
C VAL A 43 9.27 0.24 -3.06
N CYS A 44 7.99 0.60 -2.94
CA CYS A 44 6.92 0.12 -3.80
C CYS A 44 6.61 1.12 -4.92
N GLY A 45 7.08 0.84 -6.13
CA GLY A 45 6.66 1.53 -7.35
C GLY A 45 5.47 0.83 -8.01
N HIS A 46 5.38 0.92 -9.35
CA HIS A 46 4.63 -0.08 -10.12
C HIS A 46 5.23 -1.48 -9.94
N SER A 47 6.56 -1.58 -9.94
CA SER A 47 7.30 -2.73 -9.42
C SER A 47 7.15 -2.80 -7.90
N ARG A 48 6.50 -3.87 -7.40
CA ARG A 48 6.15 -4.04 -5.98
C ARG A 48 7.14 -4.91 -5.19
N TRP A 49 8.26 -5.26 -5.80
CA TRP A 49 9.30 -6.12 -5.24
C TRP A 49 10.69 -5.73 -5.77
N SER A 50 11.75 -6.26 -5.18
CA SER A 50 13.13 -6.10 -5.67
C SER A 50 13.99 -7.33 -5.41
N ALA A 51 14.95 -7.60 -6.30
CA ALA A 51 15.96 -8.63 -6.09
C ALA A 51 16.81 -8.37 -4.82
N ALA A 52 16.99 -7.12 -4.39
CA ALA A 52 17.61 -6.79 -3.10
C ALA A 52 16.76 -7.25 -1.89
N ALA A 53 15.43 -7.25 -1.99
CA ALA A 53 14.57 -7.83 -0.96
C ALA A 53 14.70 -9.37 -0.93
N ARG A 54 14.77 -10.03 -2.09
CA ARG A 54 15.04 -11.48 -2.18
C ARG A 54 16.40 -11.83 -1.56
N GLU A 55 17.44 -11.06 -1.88
CA GLU A 55 18.79 -11.27 -1.36
C GLU A 55 18.87 -11.01 0.15
N LEU A 56 18.21 -9.96 0.67
CA LEU A 56 18.14 -9.72 2.11
C LEU A 56 17.45 -10.87 2.85
N VAL A 57 16.35 -11.41 2.29
CA VAL A 57 15.69 -12.63 2.79
C VAL A 57 16.66 -13.82 2.79
N ARG A 58 17.43 -14.01 1.71
CA ARG A 58 18.41 -15.10 1.58
C ARG A 58 19.53 -15.00 2.62
N GLN A 59 20.07 -13.80 2.85
CA GLN A 59 21.18 -13.58 3.78
C GLN A 59 20.77 -13.67 5.26
N GLN A 60 19.50 -13.39 5.59
CA GLN A 60 19.05 -13.18 6.99
C GLN A 60 18.01 -14.19 7.48
N TRP A 61 17.71 -15.24 6.71
CA TRP A 61 16.71 -16.25 7.09
C TRP A 61 17.09 -16.97 8.39
N GLY A 62 16.30 -16.77 9.44
CA GLY A 62 16.55 -17.34 10.77
C GLY A 62 17.67 -16.66 11.57
N ALA A 63 18.26 -15.57 11.07
CA ALA A 63 19.36 -14.85 11.73
C ALA A 63 18.90 -13.87 12.83
N ASP A 64 17.58 -13.65 12.94
CA ASP A 64 16.91 -12.73 13.89
C ASP A 64 17.50 -11.29 13.97
N PRO A 65 17.73 -10.58 12.84
CA PRO A 65 18.29 -9.23 12.84
C PRO A 65 17.38 -8.13 13.42
N GLY A 66 16.11 -8.43 13.74
CA GLY A 66 15.22 -7.52 14.47
C GLY A 66 14.81 -6.23 13.74
N TYR A 67 14.66 -6.27 12.40
CA TYR A 67 14.37 -5.08 11.59
C TYR A 67 13.01 -4.42 11.91
N THR A 68 12.93 -3.10 11.65
CA THR A 68 11.65 -2.45 11.35
C THR A 68 11.47 -2.41 9.83
N LEU A 69 10.51 -3.17 9.31
CA LEU A 69 10.20 -3.22 7.88
C LEU A 69 9.21 -2.10 7.53
N VAL A 70 9.66 -1.16 6.70
CA VAL A 70 8.82 -0.15 6.06
C VAL A 70 8.48 -0.66 4.67
N MET A 71 7.20 -0.85 4.36
CA MET A 71 6.75 -1.27 3.03
C MET A 71 5.30 -0.87 2.83
N LEU A 72 4.99 -0.11 1.78
CA LEU A 72 3.65 0.46 1.58
C LEU A 72 2.55 -0.62 1.50
N SER A 73 2.85 -1.75 0.84
CA SER A 73 1.92 -2.86 0.62
C SER A 73 2.62 -4.21 0.74
N LEU A 74 2.39 -4.93 1.84
CA LEU A 74 2.89 -6.29 2.04
C LEU A 74 1.91 -7.30 1.42
N SER A 75 2.28 -7.80 0.24
CA SER A 75 1.66 -8.98 -0.40
C SER A 75 2.38 -10.27 0.01
N SER A 76 2.07 -11.42 -0.63
CA SER A 76 2.51 -12.77 -0.24
C SER A 76 4.01 -12.88 0.09
N LEU A 77 4.88 -12.20 -0.66
CA LEU A 77 6.34 -12.21 -0.45
C LEU A 77 6.81 -11.45 0.79
N GLY A 78 6.01 -10.50 1.29
CA GLY A 78 6.28 -9.87 2.59
C GLY A 78 6.30 -10.90 3.73
N ALA A 79 5.61 -12.03 3.58
CA ALA A 79 5.60 -13.10 4.57
C ALA A 79 6.97 -13.79 4.72
N LEU A 80 7.89 -13.64 3.77
CA LEU A 80 9.28 -14.11 3.90
C LEU A 80 9.99 -13.46 5.10
N PHE A 81 9.83 -12.14 5.27
CA PHE A 81 10.43 -11.41 6.38
C PHE A 81 9.87 -11.83 7.75
N PHE A 82 8.59 -12.21 7.79
CA PHE A 82 7.93 -12.72 8.97
C PHE A 82 8.40 -14.15 9.28
N ARG A 83 8.26 -15.07 8.30
CA ARG A 83 8.56 -16.50 8.51
C ARG A 83 10.04 -16.75 8.78
N GLY A 84 10.93 -16.00 8.14
CA GLY A 84 12.37 -16.03 8.41
C GLY A 84 12.79 -15.31 9.69
N GLY A 85 11.85 -14.82 10.52
CA GLY A 85 12.13 -14.22 11.83
C GLY A 85 12.85 -12.86 11.77
N MET A 86 12.82 -12.15 10.64
CA MET A 86 13.67 -10.99 10.40
C MET A 86 13.15 -9.68 11.01
N VAL A 87 11.86 -9.58 11.34
CA VAL A 87 11.19 -8.32 11.72
C VAL A 87 10.71 -8.31 13.17
N ARG A 88 10.60 -7.10 13.72
CA ARG A 88 9.89 -6.81 14.99
C ARG A 88 8.75 -5.82 14.84
N LYS A 89 8.83 -4.96 13.83
CA LYS A 89 7.80 -3.96 13.54
C LYS A 89 7.61 -3.84 12.03
N VAL A 90 6.37 -3.61 11.60
CA VAL A 90 6.02 -3.25 10.23
C VAL A 90 5.31 -1.90 10.22
N VAL A 91 5.76 -0.98 9.36
CA VAL A 91 5.04 0.26 9.03
C VAL A 91 4.50 0.12 7.61
N THR A 92 3.19 0.26 7.43
CA THR A 92 2.54 -0.05 6.14
C THR A 92 1.18 0.63 5.92
N ALA A 93 0.70 0.68 4.68
CA ALA A 93 -0.68 1.01 4.35
C ALA A 93 -1.56 -0.21 4.03
N TYR A 94 -0.97 -1.36 3.65
CA TYR A 94 -1.71 -2.61 3.40
C TYR A 94 -0.89 -3.86 3.76
N SER A 95 -1.55 -4.87 4.33
CA SER A 95 -0.93 -6.16 4.69
C SER A 95 -1.93 -7.30 4.47
N GLY A 96 -1.67 -8.14 3.47
CA GLY A 96 -2.55 -9.22 3.01
C GLY A 96 -2.22 -9.67 1.59
N ASP A 97 -2.79 -10.77 1.12
CA ASP A 97 -2.54 -11.25 -0.23
C ASP A 97 -3.29 -10.41 -1.26
N THR A 98 -2.60 -9.90 -2.29
CA THR A 98 -3.22 -9.11 -3.37
C THR A 98 -3.88 -9.97 -4.45
N PHE A 99 -3.24 -11.09 -4.83
CA PHE A 99 -3.62 -11.94 -5.96
C PHE A 99 -4.11 -13.32 -5.52
N PRO A 100 -5.10 -13.94 -6.19
CA PRO A 100 -5.95 -13.35 -7.22
C PRO A 100 -7.01 -12.38 -6.65
N THR A 101 -7.20 -12.38 -5.33
CA THR A 101 -8.11 -11.45 -4.62
C THR A 101 -7.56 -11.04 -3.27
N TYR A 102 -7.81 -9.78 -2.92
CA TYR A 102 -7.49 -9.15 -1.63
C TYR A 102 -8.01 -9.99 -0.45
N THR A 103 -7.12 -10.73 0.21
CA THR A 103 -7.47 -11.66 1.31
C THR A 103 -6.47 -11.59 2.46
N PRO A 104 -6.89 -11.76 3.74
CA PRO A 104 -5.95 -11.74 4.86
C PRO A 104 -4.95 -12.91 4.77
N ASN A 105 -3.66 -12.58 4.70
CA ASN A 105 -2.59 -13.58 4.75
C ASN A 105 -2.50 -14.19 6.16
N PRO A 106 -2.39 -15.53 6.31
CA PRO A 106 -2.38 -16.17 7.62
C PRO A 106 -1.12 -15.86 8.46
N ILE A 107 0.05 -15.71 7.83
CA ILE A 107 1.33 -15.49 8.51
C ILE A 107 1.33 -14.09 9.16
N PHE A 108 0.96 -13.05 8.41
CA PHE A 108 0.79 -11.68 8.96
C PHE A 108 -0.24 -11.68 10.09
N ARG A 109 -1.42 -12.26 9.83
CA ARG A 109 -2.55 -12.32 10.77
C ARG A 109 -2.16 -12.93 12.11
N ASP A 110 -1.36 -13.99 12.12
CA ASP A 110 -1.05 -14.71 13.35
C ASP A 110 0.15 -14.12 14.09
N ALA A 111 1.15 -13.57 13.39
CA ALA A 111 2.22 -12.77 14.00
C ALA A 111 1.70 -11.48 14.68
N TYR A 112 0.72 -10.80 14.07
CA TYR A 112 0.06 -9.63 14.68
C TYR A 112 -0.84 -10.02 15.88
N LYS A 113 -1.32 -11.26 15.95
CA LYS A 113 -2.13 -11.76 17.08
C LYS A 113 -1.28 -12.30 18.23
N SER A 114 -0.13 -12.90 17.95
CA SER A 114 0.82 -13.35 18.96
C SER A 114 1.53 -12.17 19.64
N GLY A 115 1.64 -11.03 18.94
CA GLY A 115 2.45 -9.88 19.36
C GLY A 115 3.93 -10.04 19.04
N GLU A 116 4.27 -11.01 18.18
CA GLU A 116 5.62 -11.27 17.66
C GLU A 116 6.11 -10.14 16.75
N VAL A 117 5.19 -9.50 16.02
CA VAL A 117 5.45 -8.36 15.13
C VAL A 117 4.44 -7.24 15.42
N GLU A 118 4.95 -6.06 15.77
CA GLU A 118 4.16 -4.83 15.89
C GLU A 118 3.71 -4.34 14.49
N VAL A 119 2.51 -3.77 14.37
CA VAL A 119 2.02 -3.21 13.10
C VAL A 119 1.51 -1.78 13.25
N GLU A 120 2.07 -0.89 12.44
CA GLU A 120 1.77 0.55 12.39
C GLU A 120 1.11 0.88 11.05
N HIS A 121 -0.21 1.05 11.06
CA HIS A 121 -1.02 1.26 9.85
C HIS A 121 -1.29 2.74 9.52
N TRP A 122 -1.20 3.07 8.24
CA TRP A 122 -1.45 4.40 7.67
C TRP A 122 -2.38 4.33 6.44
N SER A 123 -2.88 5.47 5.96
CA SER A 123 -3.42 5.54 4.59
C SER A 123 -2.27 5.75 3.60
N ILE A 124 -2.41 5.29 2.35
CA ILE A 124 -1.37 5.39 1.31
C ILE A 124 -0.84 6.83 1.18
N LEU A 125 -1.74 7.82 1.10
CA LEU A 125 -1.38 9.23 1.06
C LEU A 125 -0.55 9.65 2.28
N THR A 126 -0.97 9.31 3.49
CA THR A 126 -0.23 9.70 4.70
C THR A 126 1.11 9.00 4.87
N PHE A 127 1.23 7.75 4.42
CA PHE A 127 2.50 7.01 4.40
C PHE A 127 3.52 7.73 3.51
N THR A 128 3.13 8.03 2.26
CA THR A 128 3.98 8.76 1.32
C THR A 128 4.30 10.17 1.84
N GLN A 129 3.32 10.89 2.41
CA GLN A 129 3.54 12.19 3.05
C GLN A 129 4.59 12.15 4.18
N ARG A 130 4.62 11.09 5.00
CA ARG A 130 5.65 10.95 6.06
C ARG A 130 7.06 10.74 5.50
N LEU A 131 7.21 9.96 4.43
CA LEU A 131 8.50 9.83 3.71
C LEU A 131 8.89 11.17 3.05
N GLU A 132 7.91 11.88 2.51
CA GLU A 132 8.07 13.19 1.88
C GLU A 132 8.49 14.32 2.84
N ALA A 133 8.08 14.26 4.11
CA ALA A 133 8.58 15.13 5.16
C ALA A 133 10.06 14.84 5.45
N ALA A 134 10.40 13.56 5.65
CA ALA A 134 11.76 13.11 5.91
C ALA A 134 12.74 13.46 4.77
N ALA A 135 12.34 13.18 3.52
CA ALA A 135 13.10 13.49 2.31
C ALA A 135 13.42 14.99 2.13
N ARG A 136 12.59 15.88 2.70
CA ARG A 136 12.78 17.33 2.70
C ARG A 136 13.41 17.89 3.99
N GLY A 137 13.76 17.03 4.95
CA GLY A 137 14.29 17.45 6.26
C GLY A 137 13.27 18.20 7.14
N LEU A 138 11.97 18.01 6.90
CA LEU A 138 10.91 18.71 7.63
C LEU A 138 10.52 17.95 8.91
N PRO A 139 10.31 18.64 10.05
CA PRO A 139 9.94 18.00 11.31
C PRO A 139 8.48 17.50 11.34
N ALA A 140 7.64 17.99 10.43
CA ALA A 140 6.28 17.51 10.19
C ALA A 140 5.79 17.91 8.79
N VAL A 141 4.69 17.32 8.33
CA VAL A 141 3.93 17.78 7.14
C VAL A 141 2.43 17.83 7.43
N THR A 142 1.72 18.76 6.81
CA THR A 142 0.26 18.93 6.94
C THR A 142 -0.52 17.92 6.09
N THR A 143 -1.63 17.39 6.60
CA THR A 143 -2.56 16.53 5.88
C THR A 143 -4.02 16.85 6.21
N GLY A 144 -4.91 16.65 5.22
CA GLY A 144 -6.37 16.65 5.40
C GLY A 144 -6.96 15.26 5.65
N SER A 145 -6.12 14.23 5.76
CA SER A 145 -6.50 12.83 5.97
C SER A 145 -6.51 12.44 7.47
N LEU A 146 -6.87 11.18 7.74
CA LEU A 146 -6.94 10.49 9.03
C LEU A 146 -7.94 11.03 10.07
N ALA A 147 -8.24 12.33 10.08
CA ALA A 147 -9.12 12.97 11.05
C ALA A 147 -10.46 12.21 11.24
N GLY A 148 -10.76 11.83 12.49
CA GLY A 148 -11.96 11.05 12.83
C GLY A 148 -11.91 9.55 12.51
N SER A 149 -10.79 9.02 12.01
CA SER A 149 -10.52 7.58 11.89
C SER A 149 -9.74 7.04 13.10
N SER A 150 -9.58 5.72 13.21
CA SER A 150 -8.72 5.12 14.25
C SER A 150 -7.22 5.35 14.01
N MET A 151 -6.79 5.72 12.80
CA MET A 151 -5.39 6.05 12.51
C MET A 151 -4.96 7.40 13.13
N ALA A 152 -5.92 8.29 13.43
CA ALA A 152 -5.66 9.55 14.14
C ALA A 152 -5.33 9.36 15.64
N ALA A 153 -5.29 8.13 16.15
CA ALA A 153 -4.82 7.79 17.48
C ALA A 153 -3.36 7.26 17.51
N ASN A 154 -2.61 7.46 16.41
CA ASN A 154 -1.18 7.15 16.32
C ASN A 154 -0.36 8.36 16.81
N ASP A 155 0.61 8.15 17.70
CA ASP A 155 1.43 9.23 18.29
C ASP A 155 2.27 10.01 17.27
N ALA A 156 2.47 9.48 16.05
CA ALA A 156 3.09 10.19 14.93
C ALA A 156 2.10 11.06 14.11
N TYR A 157 0.87 11.24 14.60
CA TYR A 157 -0.14 12.17 14.09
C TYR A 157 -0.67 13.09 15.20
N ALA A 158 -0.89 14.36 14.89
CA ALA A 158 -1.55 15.31 15.78
C ALA A 158 -2.47 16.24 15.00
N GLU A 159 -3.69 16.50 15.49
CA GLU A 159 -4.53 17.58 14.99
C GLU A 159 -4.21 18.86 15.79
N VAL A 160 -3.91 19.97 15.12
CA VAL A 160 -3.53 21.24 15.75
C VAL A 160 -4.35 22.40 15.18
N ASP A 161 -4.69 23.36 16.04
CA ASP A 161 -5.29 24.63 15.60
C ASP A 161 -4.26 25.50 14.87
N SER A 162 -4.66 26.07 13.73
CA SER A 162 -3.89 27.08 13.00
C SER A 162 -4.73 28.33 12.73
N PRO A 163 -4.12 29.47 12.34
CA PRO A 163 -4.86 30.67 11.91
C PRO A 163 -5.82 30.45 10.73
N PHE A 164 -5.73 29.30 10.04
CA PHE A 164 -6.57 28.93 8.90
C PHE A 164 -7.60 27.82 9.25
N GLY A 165 -7.69 27.42 10.52
CA GLY A 165 -8.49 26.29 11.01
C GLY A 165 -7.64 25.10 11.48
N PRO A 166 -8.27 24.03 12.00
CA PRO A 166 -7.56 22.84 12.45
C PRO A 166 -6.94 22.07 11.28
N VAL A 167 -5.73 21.53 11.49
CA VAL A 167 -4.96 20.79 10.48
C VAL A 167 -4.29 19.57 11.11
N GLY A 168 -4.29 18.44 10.39
CA GLY A 168 -3.52 17.26 10.79
C GLY A 168 -2.04 17.44 10.47
N LEU A 169 -1.15 17.14 11.41
CA LEU A 169 0.29 17.05 11.23
C LEU A 169 0.73 15.58 11.29
N LEU A 170 1.68 15.23 10.43
CA LEU A 170 2.32 13.92 10.35
C LEU A 170 3.81 14.05 10.68
N ALA A 171 4.31 13.26 11.62
CA ALA A 171 5.74 13.18 11.93
C ALA A 171 6.49 12.36 10.84
N PRO A 172 7.70 12.76 10.43
CA PRO A 172 8.45 12.12 9.34
C PRO A 172 8.72 10.62 9.58
N LEU A 173 8.73 9.85 8.50
CA LEU A 173 9.12 8.44 8.48
C LEU A 173 10.52 8.35 7.87
N VAL A 174 11.50 7.94 8.69
CA VAL A 174 12.93 8.00 8.36
C VAL A 174 13.54 6.60 8.38
N PRO A 175 13.65 5.91 7.22
CA PRO A 175 14.39 4.66 7.09
C PRO A 175 15.88 4.87 7.37
N ASP A 176 16.62 3.80 7.62
CA ASP A 176 18.09 3.80 7.65
C ASP A 176 18.66 3.52 6.25
N VAL A 177 18.04 2.57 5.56
CA VAL A 177 18.37 2.13 4.20
C VAL A 177 17.10 1.84 3.40
N ALA A 178 17.10 2.17 2.12
CA ALA A 178 16.03 1.84 1.19
C ALA A 178 16.50 0.79 0.16
N LEU A 179 15.61 -0.12 -0.23
CA LEU A 179 15.80 -1.09 -1.31
C LEU A 179 14.88 -0.68 -2.47
N LEU A 180 15.46 -0.32 -3.60
CA LEU A 180 14.75 0.14 -4.79
C LEU A 180 15.10 -0.77 -5.98
N HIS A 181 14.11 -1.15 -6.78
CA HIS A 181 14.34 -1.62 -8.14
C HIS A 181 13.97 -0.51 -9.14
N ALA A 182 14.75 -0.36 -10.21
CA ALA A 182 14.52 0.63 -11.26
C ALA A 182 14.96 0.10 -12.64
N PRO A 183 14.47 0.64 -13.77
CA PRO A 183 14.88 0.15 -15.08
C PRO A 183 16.38 0.29 -15.34
N VAL A 184 16.98 1.47 -15.09
CA VAL A 184 18.40 1.73 -15.39
C VAL A 184 19.09 2.68 -14.41
N ALA A 185 20.39 2.48 -14.25
CA ALA A 185 21.30 3.38 -13.55
C ALA A 185 22.59 3.61 -14.35
N ASP A 186 23.39 4.62 -14.01
CA ASP A 186 24.79 4.71 -14.46
C ASP A 186 25.76 4.20 -13.38
N ALA A 187 26.99 3.86 -13.78
CA ALA A 187 27.97 3.25 -12.90
C ALA A 187 28.40 4.13 -11.70
N ALA A 188 28.12 5.44 -11.73
CA ALA A 188 28.33 6.35 -10.61
C ALA A 188 27.15 6.34 -9.60
N GLY A 189 26.01 5.75 -9.97
CA GLY A 189 24.82 5.59 -9.13
C GLY A 189 23.70 6.60 -9.39
N ASN A 190 23.67 7.30 -10.53
CA ASN A 190 22.46 8.03 -10.91
C ASN A 190 21.42 7.03 -11.43
N VAL A 191 20.14 7.20 -11.10
CA VAL A 191 19.07 6.22 -11.40
C VAL A 191 17.91 6.89 -12.11
N ALA A 192 17.51 6.34 -13.26
CA ALA A 192 16.31 6.77 -13.97
C ALA A 192 15.14 5.80 -13.71
N VAL A 193 13.97 6.36 -13.43
CA VAL A 193 12.77 5.62 -13.02
C VAL A 193 11.60 6.04 -13.91
N ALA A 194 10.82 5.06 -14.39
CA ALA A 194 9.62 5.29 -15.18
C ALA A 194 8.36 5.36 -14.31
N ALA A 195 7.42 6.22 -14.71
CA ALA A 195 6.09 6.31 -14.11
C ALA A 195 5.19 5.15 -14.60
N PRO A 196 4.19 4.69 -13.82
CA PRO A 196 3.70 5.26 -12.57
C PRO A 196 4.59 4.88 -11.37
N PHE A 197 4.60 5.75 -10.37
CA PHE A 197 5.58 5.77 -9.29
C PHE A 197 5.06 5.25 -7.95
N LEU A 198 3.74 5.19 -7.72
CA LEU A 198 3.14 4.89 -6.41
C LEU A 198 3.73 5.81 -5.31
N GLU A 199 4.60 5.34 -4.42
CA GLU A 199 5.25 6.22 -3.42
C GLU A 199 6.51 6.94 -3.93
N GLY A 200 6.95 6.64 -5.15
CA GLY A 200 8.14 7.21 -5.77
C GLY A 200 9.43 6.92 -4.99
N VAL A 201 10.44 7.77 -5.22
CA VAL A 201 11.76 7.62 -4.61
C VAL A 201 11.89 8.31 -3.23
N TRP A 202 10.78 8.77 -2.62
CA TRP A 202 10.84 9.52 -1.36
C TRP A 202 11.50 8.73 -0.23
N GLY A 203 11.32 7.40 -0.20
CA GLY A 203 12.05 6.50 0.70
C GLY A 203 13.57 6.55 0.55
N ALA A 204 14.07 6.51 -0.68
CA ALA A 204 15.49 6.61 -0.99
C ALA A 204 16.09 7.99 -0.64
N TRP A 205 15.28 9.06 -0.73
CA TRP A 205 15.68 10.38 -0.26
C TRP A 205 15.62 10.50 1.27
N ALA A 206 14.66 9.87 1.95
CA ALA A 206 14.48 9.86 3.39
C ALA A 206 15.48 8.97 4.16
N ALA A 207 16.02 7.92 3.52
CA ALA A 207 16.88 6.93 4.17
C ALA A 207 18.19 7.55 4.70
N ARG A 208 18.49 7.42 6.00
CA ARG A 208 19.64 8.07 6.68
C ARG A 208 20.97 7.86 5.96
N ARG A 209 21.19 6.65 5.42
CA ARG A 209 22.40 6.30 4.67
C ARG A 209 22.17 6.48 3.16
N GLY A 210 21.11 5.89 2.63
CA GLY A 210 20.73 6.00 1.22
C GLY A 210 20.02 4.74 0.71
N ALA A 211 20.01 4.55 -0.61
CA ALA A 211 19.40 3.39 -1.24
C ALA A 211 20.41 2.38 -1.80
N ILE A 212 20.11 1.09 -1.64
CA ILE A 212 20.63 0.00 -2.45
C ILE A 212 19.69 -0.13 -3.66
N VAL A 213 20.23 -0.10 -4.87
CA VAL A 213 19.43 -0.05 -6.10
C VAL A 213 19.74 -1.25 -6.97
N THR A 214 18.73 -2.07 -7.29
CA THR A 214 18.85 -3.08 -8.35
C THR A 214 18.31 -2.52 -9.65
N VAL A 215 18.94 -2.87 -10.77
CA VAL A 215 18.52 -2.42 -12.11
C VAL A 215 18.55 -3.55 -13.14
N GLU A 216 17.70 -3.45 -14.16
CA GLU A 216 17.79 -4.34 -15.33
C GLU A 216 19.10 -4.15 -16.08
N LYS A 217 19.62 -2.91 -16.11
CA LYS A 217 20.85 -2.57 -16.81
C LYS A 217 21.57 -1.34 -16.26
N VAL A 218 22.87 -1.43 -16.11
CA VAL A 218 23.77 -0.29 -15.93
C VAL A 218 24.18 0.25 -17.31
N VAL A 219 24.05 1.57 -17.50
CA VAL A 219 24.36 2.25 -18.77
C VAL A 219 25.49 3.27 -18.61
N GLU A 220 26.24 3.52 -19.68
CA GLU A 220 27.37 4.45 -19.67
C GLU A 220 26.94 5.92 -19.50
N ASP A 221 25.84 6.32 -20.15
CA ASP A 221 25.33 7.68 -20.13
C ASP A 221 23.79 7.74 -20.00
N LEU A 222 23.33 8.19 -18.84
CA LEU A 222 21.92 8.56 -18.62
C LEU A 222 21.53 9.93 -19.22
N GLY A 223 22.43 10.62 -19.94
CA GLY A 223 22.22 11.94 -20.52
C GLY A 223 20.91 12.10 -21.31
N PRO A 224 20.57 11.20 -22.25
CA PRO A 224 19.30 11.25 -23.00
C PRO A 224 18.05 11.16 -22.10
N TRP A 225 18.19 10.49 -20.95
CA TRP A 225 17.12 10.23 -19.97
C TRP A 225 17.25 11.07 -18.70
N GLY A 226 18.04 12.16 -18.73
CA GLY A 226 18.28 13.00 -17.56
C GLY A 226 17.01 13.58 -16.91
N HIS A 227 15.93 13.71 -17.67
CA HIS A 227 14.61 14.13 -17.19
C HIS A 227 13.83 13.02 -16.44
N LEU A 228 14.28 11.77 -16.51
CA LEU A 228 13.76 10.62 -15.77
C LEU A 228 14.63 10.24 -14.57
N VAL A 229 15.77 10.92 -14.35
CA VAL A 229 16.66 10.67 -13.21
C VAL A 229 16.02 11.18 -11.92
N GLN A 230 15.52 10.25 -11.10
CA GLN A 230 14.82 10.56 -9.84
C GLN A 230 15.74 10.49 -8.61
N LEU A 231 16.85 9.74 -8.70
CA LEU A 231 17.78 9.55 -7.60
C LEU A 231 19.24 9.77 -8.08
N PRO A 232 19.95 10.80 -7.59
CA PRO A 232 21.32 11.08 -7.99
C PRO A 232 22.35 10.23 -7.23
N ALA A 233 23.53 10.07 -7.83
CA ALA A 233 24.66 9.28 -7.33
C ALA A 233 24.96 9.41 -5.83
N HIS A 234 24.83 10.61 -5.24
CA HIS A 234 25.14 10.83 -3.83
C HIS A 234 24.12 10.24 -2.83
N ARG A 235 22.93 9.80 -3.29
CA ARG A 235 21.92 9.12 -2.46
C ARG A 235 21.92 7.59 -2.61
N VAL A 236 22.64 7.07 -3.60
CA VAL A 236 22.82 5.63 -3.80
C VAL A 236 24.03 5.14 -3.02
N LEU A 237 23.88 4.01 -2.34
CA LEU A 237 24.96 3.30 -1.64
C LEU A 237 25.68 2.35 -2.60
N ALA A 238 24.91 1.48 -3.26
CA ALA A 238 25.37 0.51 -4.25
C ALA A 238 24.32 0.35 -5.37
N VAL A 239 24.81 0.02 -6.57
CA VAL A 239 24.01 -0.42 -7.73
C VAL A 239 24.34 -1.88 -8.00
N ALA A 240 23.34 -2.72 -8.19
CA ALA A 240 23.52 -4.10 -8.67
C ALA A 240 22.71 -4.30 -9.96
N GLU A 241 23.35 -4.82 -11.00
CA GLU A 241 22.62 -5.31 -12.18
C GLU A 241 21.97 -6.64 -11.82
N ALA A 242 20.65 -6.73 -12.01
CA ALA A 242 19.83 -7.88 -11.69
C ALA A 242 18.60 -7.89 -12.61
N PRO A 243 18.71 -8.48 -13.81
CA PRO A 243 17.60 -8.59 -14.76
C PRO A 243 16.40 -9.35 -14.19
N PHE A 244 15.20 -9.00 -14.64
CA PHE A 244 13.91 -9.33 -14.00
C PHE A 244 13.90 -9.02 -12.49
N GLY A 245 14.52 -7.90 -12.10
CA GLY A 245 14.77 -7.54 -10.71
C GLY A 245 13.50 -7.17 -9.92
N ALA A 246 12.38 -6.90 -10.59
CA ALA A 246 11.06 -6.70 -9.98
C ALA A 246 10.24 -8.00 -9.81
N HIS A 247 10.63 -9.11 -10.45
CA HIS A 247 9.85 -10.35 -10.50
C HIS A 247 9.53 -10.87 -9.09
N PRO A 248 8.29 -11.32 -8.79
CA PRO A 248 7.13 -11.53 -9.68
C PRO A 248 6.32 -10.27 -10.02
N GLY A 249 6.64 -9.11 -9.48
CA GLY A 249 6.13 -7.85 -10.00
C GLY A 249 6.65 -7.59 -11.41
N GLY A 250 5.91 -6.84 -12.22
CA GLY A 250 6.38 -6.43 -13.54
C GLY A 250 7.39 -5.27 -13.48
N LEU A 251 7.92 -4.91 -14.65
CA LEU A 251 8.57 -3.63 -14.89
C LEU A 251 7.96 -2.91 -16.11
N PHE A 252 7.66 -1.62 -15.97
CA PHE A 252 7.19 -0.77 -17.07
C PHE A 252 8.29 0.26 -17.41
N ALA A 253 9.14 -0.07 -18.39
CA ALA A 253 10.32 0.71 -18.74
C ALA A 253 10.14 1.65 -19.96
N ARG A 254 8.90 2.00 -20.33
CA ARG A 254 8.62 2.72 -21.60
C ARG A 254 9.43 4.02 -21.71
N GLY A 255 10.28 4.09 -22.74
CA GLY A 255 11.14 5.25 -23.03
C GLY A 255 12.57 5.15 -22.48
N LEU A 256 12.92 4.11 -21.72
CA LEU A 256 14.26 3.80 -21.22
C LEU A 256 14.91 2.69 -22.07
N PRO A 257 16.24 2.48 -22.02
CA PRO A 257 16.95 1.58 -22.94
C PRO A 257 16.97 0.11 -22.48
N VAL A 258 15.84 -0.36 -21.92
CA VAL A 258 15.61 -1.75 -21.50
C VAL A 258 14.18 -2.17 -21.84
N GLU A 259 13.96 -3.47 -22.03
CA GLU A 259 12.64 -4.05 -22.22
C GLU A 259 11.85 -4.04 -20.89
N GLY A 260 10.52 -4.04 -20.97
CA GLY A 260 9.66 -4.26 -19.80
C GLY A 260 9.25 -5.73 -19.66
N TYR A 261 8.53 -6.04 -18.59
CA TYR A 261 7.85 -7.32 -18.41
C TYR A 261 6.58 -7.16 -17.59
N GLY A 262 5.61 -8.04 -17.83
CA GLY A 262 4.36 -8.10 -17.06
C GLY A 262 4.54 -8.74 -15.68
N GLU A 263 3.44 -8.79 -14.93
CA GLU A 263 3.39 -9.33 -13.57
C GLU A 263 3.02 -10.82 -13.56
N ASP A 264 3.77 -11.64 -12.82
CA ASP A 264 3.55 -13.10 -12.71
C ASP A 264 2.46 -13.42 -11.67
N ILE A 265 1.21 -13.20 -12.07
CA ILE A 265 0.02 -13.54 -11.27
C ILE A 265 0.00 -15.03 -10.84
N PRO A 266 0.38 -16.01 -11.69
CA PRO A 266 0.60 -17.39 -11.25
C PRO A 266 1.62 -17.53 -10.11
N PHE A 267 2.78 -16.87 -10.17
CA PHE A 267 3.79 -16.93 -9.10
C PHE A 267 3.31 -16.27 -7.80
N TRP A 268 2.64 -15.11 -7.89
CA TRP A 268 2.01 -14.48 -6.72
C TRP A 268 0.95 -15.38 -6.07
N THR A 269 0.20 -16.13 -6.88
CA THR A 269 -0.80 -17.11 -6.42
C THR A 269 -0.14 -18.33 -5.77
N ALA A 270 0.92 -18.86 -6.36
CA ALA A 270 1.71 -19.94 -5.76
C ALA A 270 2.32 -19.53 -4.41
N ALA A 271 2.88 -18.32 -4.30
CA ALA A 271 3.38 -17.76 -3.05
C ALA A 271 2.27 -17.60 -2.00
N ARG A 272 1.09 -17.10 -2.41
CA ARG A 272 -0.09 -16.97 -1.55
C ARG A 272 -0.54 -18.31 -0.99
N ASP A 273 -0.65 -19.32 -1.85
CA ASP A 273 -1.20 -20.61 -1.46
C ASP A 273 -0.17 -21.41 -0.64
N ALA A 274 1.13 -21.22 -0.90
CA ALA A 274 2.20 -21.69 -0.03
C ALA A 274 2.09 -21.10 1.40
N THR A 275 1.72 -19.83 1.60
CA THR A 275 1.48 -19.30 2.97
C THR A 275 0.36 -20.01 3.74
N ARG A 276 -0.49 -20.80 3.07
CA ARG A 276 -1.56 -21.63 3.66
C ARG A 276 -1.17 -23.11 3.78
N GLY A 277 0.01 -23.48 3.31
CA GLY A 277 0.57 -24.84 3.32
C GLY A 277 2.06 -24.81 3.69
N ASP A 278 2.90 -25.43 2.87
CA ASP A 278 4.35 -25.46 3.09
C ASP A 278 5.04 -24.22 2.50
N PHE A 279 5.04 -23.13 3.28
CA PHE A 279 5.73 -21.90 2.90
C PHE A 279 7.26 -22.01 3.02
N ASP A 280 7.79 -22.89 3.87
CA ASP A 280 9.23 -23.01 4.08
C ASP A 280 9.91 -23.70 2.89
N THR A 281 9.33 -24.76 2.35
CA THR A 281 9.80 -25.39 1.11
C THR A 281 9.67 -24.43 -0.07
N TRP A 282 8.56 -23.68 -0.17
CA TRP A 282 8.37 -22.67 -1.22
C TRP A 282 9.42 -21.55 -1.13
N ALA A 283 9.63 -20.98 0.06
CA ALA A 283 10.62 -19.94 0.30
C ALA A 283 12.05 -20.45 0.04
N LYS A 284 12.36 -21.68 0.49
CA LYS A 284 13.64 -22.33 0.22
C LYS A 284 13.90 -22.44 -1.28
N HIS A 285 12.94 -22.98 -2.04
CA HIS A 285 13.09 -23.21 -3.47
C HIS A 285 13.21 -21.92 -4.30
N TRP A 286 12.44 -20.87 -3.97
CA TRP A 286 12.41 -19.64 -4.78
C TRP A 286 13.30 -18.50 -4.28
N CYS A 287 13.63 -18.45 -2.99
CA CYS A 287 14.35 -17.33 -2.39
C CYS A 287 15.69 -17.72 -1.77
N LEU A 288 15.80 -18.90 -1.13
CA LEU A 288 17.00 -19.26 -0.36
C LEU A 288 18.04 -20.06 -1.16
N GLU A 289 17.60 -20.98 -2.03
CA GLU A 289 18.48 -21.84 -2.83
C GLU A 289 19.21 -21.12 -3.97
N PRO A 290 18.61 -20.19 -4.75
CA PRO A 290 19.32 -19.46 -5.80
C PRO A 290 20.26 -18.42 -5.18
N ALA A 291 21.57 -18.70 -5.20
CA ALA A 291 22.60 -17.87 -4.58
C ALA A 291 22.92 -16.59 -5.36
N THR A 292 22.61 -16.57 -6.66
CA THR A 292 22.76 -15.42 -7.57
C THR A 292 21.41 -14.97 -8.15
N GLN A 293 21.40 -13.93 -8.99
CA GLN A 293 20.23 -13.63 -9.83
C GLN A 293 20.14 -14.58 -11.02
N ASP A 294 21.26 -14.99 -11.62
CA ASP A 294 21.26 -15.84 -12.81
C ASP A 294 20.66 -17.23 -12.50
N GLU A 295 21.05 -17.87 -11.38
CA GLU A 295 20.42 -19.11 -10.89
C GLU A 295 18.90 -18.99 -10.63
N TYR A 296 18.41 -17.79 -10.34
CA TYR A 296 16.99 -17.52 -10.16
C TYR A 296 16.26 -17.42 -11.50
N LEU A 297 16.90 -16.83 -12.51
CA LEU A 297 16.39 -16.76 -13.88
C LEU A 297 16.42 -18.12 -14.58
N GLU A 298 17.50 -18.89 -14.40
CA GLU A 298 17.60 -20.30 -14.84
C GLU A 298 16.47 -21.16 -14.25
N ARG A 299 16.14 -20.94 -12.97
CA ARG A 299 15.05 -21.65 -12.26
C ARG A 299 13.65 -21.23 -12.69
N LEU A 300 13.46 -19.99 -13.17
CA LEU A 300 12.21 -19.57 -13.82
C LEU A 300 12.09 -20.17 -15.23
N GLY A 301 13.21 -20.31 -15.95
CA GLY A 301 13.28 -20.87 -17.30
C GLY A 301 12.98 -19.85 -18.40
N THR A 302 13.61 -20.03 -19.57
CA THR A 302 13.50 -19.13 -20.74
C THR A 302 12.05 -18.84 -21.12
N ASP A 303 11.24 -19.88 -21.23
CA ASP A 303 9.86 -19.84 -21.71
C ASP A 303 8.99 -18.95 -20.81
N LYS A 304 9.29 -18.92 -19.49
CA LYS A 304 8.63 -18.04 -18.52
C LYS A 304 9.08 -16.59 -18.70
N LEU A 305 10.38 -16.34 -18.89
CA LEU A 305 10.92 -15.01 -19.08
C LEU A 305 10.41 -14.36 -20.39
N ASP A 306 10.31 -15.15 -21.47
CA ASP A 306 9.77 -14.70 -22.75
C ASP A 306 8.25 -14.54 -22.72
N TRP A 307 7.52 -15.40 -21.99
CA TRP A 307 6.12 -15.16 -21.66
C TRP A 307 5.96 -13.82 -20.93
N LEU A 308 6.75 -13.54 -19.89
CA LEU A 308 6.71 -12.30 -19.12
C LEU A 308 6.99 -11.05 -19.97
N ARG A 309 7.95 -11.10 -20.89
CA ARG A 309 8.19 -10.04 -21.90
C ARG A 309 6.95 -9.80 -22.76
N SER A 310 6.37 -10.87 -23.32
CA SER A 310 5.21 -10.78 -24.23
C SER A 310 3.98 -10.13 -23.58
N ARG A 311 3.83 -10.18 -22.25
CA ARG A 311 2.75 -9.48 -21.51
C ARG A 311 2.79 -7.96 -21.63
N THR A 312 3.89 -7.38 -22.13
CA THR A 312 4.00 -5.92 -22.38
C THR A 312 3.41 -5.47 -23.71
N ASP A 313 3.15 -6.40 -24.65
CA ASP A 313 2.41 -6.09 -25.87
C ASP A 313 0.99 -5.60 -25.48
N PRO A 314 0.58 -4.38 -25.91
CA PRO A 314 -0.76 -3.84 -25.67
C PRO A 314 -1.91 -4.76 -26.09
N GLU A 315 -1.70 -5.68 -27.05
CA GLU A 315 -2.72 -6.61 -27.54
C GLU A 315 -2.64 -8.01 -26.91
N SER A 316 -1.66 -8.27 -26.04
CA SER A 316 -1.47 -9.59 -25.39
C SER A 316 -2.65 -10.06 -24.52
N TRP A 317 -3.60 -9.17 -24.21
CA TRP A 317 -4.85 -9.52 -23.52
C TRP A 317 -5.78 -10.41 -24.37
N ARG A 318 -5.64 -10.40 -25.70
CA ARG A 318 -6.48 -11.20 -26.61
C ARG A 318 -6.37 -12.69 -26.30
N ALA A 319 -5.16 -13.18 -26.03
CA ALA A 319 -4.92 -14.56 -25.63
C ALA A 319 -5.56 -14.91 -24.27
N ASP A 320 -5.63 -13.95 -23.34
CA ASP A 320 -6.32 -14.15 -22.06
C ASP A 320 -7.84 -14.22 -22.25
N ALA A 321 -8.39 -13.39 -23.15
CA ALA A 321 -9.80 -13.38 -23.52
C ALA A 321 -10.24 -14.65 -24.27
N GLU A 322 -9.40 -15.15 -25.19
CA GLU A 322 -9.63 -16.39 -25.93
C GLU A 322 -9.54 -17.63 -25.03
N ALA A 323 -8.63 -17.62 -24.04
CA ALA A 323 -8.54 -18.67 -23.02
C ALA A 323 -9.66 -18.63 -21.96
N HIS A 324 -10.34 -17.49 -21.79
CA HIS A 324 -11.41 -17.29 -20.81
C HIS A 324 -12.64 -16.63 -21.46
N PRO A 325 -13.31 -17.32 -22.42
CA PRO A 325 -14.48 -16.78 -23.09
C PRO A 325 -15.64 -16.56 -22.11
N VAL A 326 -16.47 -15.54 -22.37
CA VAL A 326 -17.66 -15.25 -21.56
C VAL A 326 -18.74 -16.29 -21.85
N ASP A 327 -19.15 -17.03 -20.83
CA ASP A 327 -20.30 -17.93 -20.89
C ASP A 327 -21.61 -17.12 -20.76
N GLU A 328 -22.22 -16.77 -21.90
CA GLU A 328 -23.51 -16.07 -21.94
C GLU A 328 -24.69 -16.91 -21.41
N ALA A 329 -24.51 -18.22 -21.22
CA ALA A 329 -25.52 -19.09 -20.60
C ALA A 329 -25.34 -19.23 -19.08
N ALA A 330 -24.26 -18.68 -18.49
CA ALA A 330 -24.01 -18.73 -17.06
C ALA A 330 -25.09 -17.96 -16.26
N PRO A 331 -25.59 -18.49 -15.13
CA PRO A 331 -26.53 -17.78 -14.28
C PRO A 331 -25.92 -16.51 -13.67
N VAL A 332 -26.47 -15.34 -14.01
CA VAL A 332 -26.01 -14.03 -13.52
C VAL A 332 -25.87 -14.01 -12.00
N THR A 333 -24.65 -13.75 -11.53
CA THR A 333 -24.32 -13.81 -10.10
C THR A 333 -24.81 -12.57 -9.33
N GLY A 334 -24.84 -12.71 -7.99
CA GLY A 334 -25.06 -11.56 -7.10
C GLY A 334 -23.99 -10.47 -7.22
N TRP A 335 -22.76 -10.81 -7.64
CA TRP A 335 -21.68 -9.84 -7.82
C TRP A 335 -21.82 -9.05 -9.13
N GLU A 336 -22.19 -9.69 -10.24
CA GLU A 336 -22.50 -8.99 -11.49
C GLU A 336 -23.76 -8.12 -11.33
N THR A 337 -24.77 -8.63 -10.64
CA THR A 337 -25.97 -7.85 -10.27
C THR A 337 -25.58 -6.62 -9.46
N ALA A 338 -24.70 -6.76 -8.45
CA ALA A 338 -24.21 -5.64 -7.67
C ALA A 338 -23.40 -4.64 -8.51
N ALA A 339 -22.50 -5.12 -9.38
CA ALA A 339 -21.72 -4.28 -10.30
C ALA A 339 -22.62 -3.49 -11.25
N ALA A 340 -23.61 -4.15 -11.88
CA ALA A 340 -24.53 -3.53 -12.82
C ALA A 340 -25.51 -2.54 -12.17
N VAL A 341 -25.91 -2.77 -10.91
CA VAL A 341 -26.68 -1.81 -10.11
C VAL A 341 -25.81 -0.61 -9.73
N ALA A 342 -24.62 -0.84 -9.17
CA ALA A 342 -23.71 0.23 -8.75
C ALA A 342 -23.23 1.10 -9.93
N ALA A 343 -22.99 0.50 -11.10
CA ALA A 343 -22.65 1.24 -12.32
C ALA A 343 -23.77 2.18 -12.78
N ARG A 344 -25.06 1.83 -12.57
CA ARG A 344 -26.19 2.72 -12.90
C ARG A 344 -26.33 3.89 -11.93
N GLU A 345 -26.21 3.64 -10.62
CA GLU A 345 -26.14 4.73 -9.62
C GLU A 345 -24.93 5.63 -9.89
N LEU A 346 -23.79 5.07 -10.28
CA LEU A 346 -22.59 5.85 -10.61
C LEU A 346 -22.81 6.79 -11.80
N VAL A 347 -23.44 6.35 -12.90
CA VAL A 347 -23.78 7.24 -14.02
C VAL A 347 -24.69 8.38 -13.54
N ALA A 348 -25.75 8.07 -12.78
CA ALA A 348 -26.63 9.10 -12.23
C ALA A 348 -25.91 10.09 -11.29
N ARG A 349 -24.88 9.64 -10.56
CA ARG A 349 -24.05 10.51 -9.70
C ARG A 349 -23.04 11.34 -10.49
N ILE A 350 -22.47 10.80 -11.57
CA ILE A 350 -21.63 11.58 -12.51
C ILE A 350 -22.46 12.74 -13.08
N ASP A 351 -23.68 12.45 -13.55
CA ASP A 351 -24.60 13.45 -14.12
C ASP A 351 -25.05 14.49 -13.08
N THR A 352 -25.36 14.06 -11.85
CA THR A 352 -25.83 14.94 -10.77
C THR A 352 -24.73 15.89 -10.27
N LEU A 353 -23.47 15.43 -10.27
CA LEU A 353 -22.34 16.17 -9.68
C LEU A 353 -21.49 16.92 -10.72
N GLY A 354 -21.56 16.54 -12.00
CA GLY A 354 -20.58 16.98 -13.01
C GLY A 354 -19.18 16.46 -12.71
N ALA A 355 -19.07 15.14 -12.44
CA ALA A 355 -17.85 14.55 -11.90
C ALA A 355 -16.76 14.33 -12.96
N ASP A 356 -15.61 14.99 -12.82
CA ASP A 356 -14.45 14.83 -13.71
C ASP A 356 -13.86 13.41 -13.66
N ALA A 357 -13.94 12.74 -12.49
CA ALA A 357 -13.27 11.45 -12.29
C ALA A 357 -13.90 10.54 -11.25
N VAL A 358 -13.68 9.23 -11.44
CA VAL A 358 -14.03 8.17 -10.50
C VAL A 358 -12.76 7.44 -10.02
N LEU A 359 -12.54 7.45 -8.71
CA LEU A 359 -11.56 6.58 -8.05
C LEU A 359 -12.18 5.18 -7.91
N ALA A 360 -11.57 4.19 -8.55
CA ALA A 360 -12.04 2.81 -8.59
C ALA A 360 -11.42 1.97 -7.47
N GLY A 361 -12.17 1.72 -6.39
CA GLY A 361 -11.74 0.85 -5.29
C GLY A 361 -11.80 -0.63 -5.65
N ALA A 362 -10.88 -1.43 -5.10
CA ALA A 362 -10.69 -2.84 -5.44
C ALA A 362 -11.96 -3.73 -5.35
N GLY A 363 -11.98 -4.80 -6.15
CA GLY A 363 -13.06 -5.79 -6.19
C GLY A 363 -14.26 -5.33 -7.04
N VAL A 364 -15.48 -5.64 -6.60
CA VAL A 364 -16.70 -5.37 -7.38
C VAL A 364 -16.96 -3.87 -7.60
N ALA A 365 -16.43 -3.00 -6.73
CA ALA A 365 -16.46 -1.55 -6.94
C ALA A 365 -15.59 -1.10 -8.14
N ASN A 366 -14.49 -1.80 -8.44
CA ASN A 366 -13.65 -1.52 -9.60
C ASN A 366 -14.41 -1.83 -10.90
N LEU A 367 -15.05 -2.99 -10.98
CA LEU A 367 -15.90 -3.37 -12.10
C LEU A 367 -17.09 -2.41 -12.29
N ALA A 368 -17.74 -2.01 -11.18
CA ALA A 368 -18.81 -1.01 -11.22
C ALA A 368 -18.32 0.37 -11.73
N ALA A 369 -17.13 0.80 -11.30
CA ALA A 369 -16.50 2.03 -11.76
C ALA A 369 -16.18 1.98 -13.26
N TRP A 370 -15.58 0.88 -13.73
CA TRP A 370 -15.23 0.67 -15.13
C TRP A 370 -16.48 0.70 -16.03
N VAL A 371 -17.51 -0.08 -15.69
CA VAL A 371 -18.76 -0.12 -16.47
C VAL A 371 -19.53 1.20 -16.40
N GLY A 372 -19.54 1.89 -15.25
CA GLY A 372 -20.20 3.18 -15.08
C GLY A 372 -19.54 4.29 -15.89
N VAL A 373 -18.21 4.43 -15.81
CA VAL A 373 -17.47 5.44 -16.59
C VAL A 373 -17.51 5.13 -18.09
N ALA A 374 -17.36 3.86 -18.49
CA ALA A 374 -17.47 3.48 -19.90
C ALA A 374 -18.84 3.84 -20.50
N ARG A 375 -19.93 3.62 -19.74
CA ARG A 375 -21.27 4.06 -20.13
C ARG A 375 -21.35 5.58 -20.23
N ALA A 376 -21.02 6.30 -19.16
CA ALA A 376 -21.09 7.77 -19.12
C ALA A 376 -20.31 8.44 -20.27
N ARG A 377 -19.12 7.94 -20.62
CA ARG A 377 -18.33 8.43 -21.77
C ARG A 377 -18.98 8.12 -23.12
N GLY A 378 -19.52 6.91 -23.32
CA GLY A 378 -20.32 6.59 -24.51
C GLY A 378 -21.61 7.41 -24.61
N GLU A 379 -22.09 7.88 -23.46
CA GLU A 379 -23.20 8.81 -23.26
C GLU A 379 -22.78 10.31 -23.31
N GLY A 380 -21.54 10.60 -23.73
CA GLY A 380 -21.05 11.95 -24.02
C GLY A 380 -20.57 12.78 -22.81
N ARG A 381 -20.45 12.18 -21.62
CA ARG A 381 -19.92 12.87 -20.42
C ARG A 381 -18.38 12.85 -20.43
N ASP A 382 -17.76 13.98 -20.12
CA ASP A 382 -16.31 14.05 -19.92
C ASP A 382 -15.97 13.66 -18.47
N VAL A 383 -15.71 12.35 -18.29
CA VAL A 383 -15.41 11.73 -17.00
C VAL A 383 -14.38 10.63 -17.19
N CYS A 384 -13.41 10.53 -16.27
CA CYS A 384 -12.30 9.57 -16.38
C CYS A 384 -12.21 8.59 -15.20
N LEU A 385 -11.38 7.57 -15.34
CA LEU A 385 -10.97 6.71 -14.22
C LEU A 385 -9.62 7.18 -13.65
N THR A 386 -9.44 7.06 -12.34
CA THR A 386 -8.18 7.34 -11.64
C THR A 386 -7.86 6.27 -10.58
N ALA A 387 -6.57 6.08 -10.27
CA ALA A 387 -6.08 5.06 -9.36
C ALA A 387 -4.87 5.53 -8.55
N GLU A 388 -4.78 5.09 -7.29
CA GLU A 388 -3.79 5.53 -6.29
C GLU A 388 -2.32 5.22 -6.64
N LEU A 389 -2.07 4.32 -7.60
CA LEU A 389 -0.74 4.06 -8.16
C LEU A 389 -0.10 5.30 -8.81
N GLY A 390 -0.92 6.31 -9.11
CA GLY A 390 -0.53 7.48 -9.91
C GLY A 390 -1.16 7.48 -11.31
N LEU A 391 -2.33 6.85 -11.49
CA LEU A 391 -3.02 6.80 -12.79
C LEU A 391 -4.11 7.88 -12.87
N TRP A 392 -4.13 8.64 -13.96
CA TRP A 392 -5.22 9.54 -14.33
C TRP A 392 -5.61 9.34 -15.80
N GLY A 393 -6.92 9.29 -16.06
CA GLY A 393 -7.45 9.06 -17.40
C GLY A 393 -7.07 7.69 -17.96
N TYR A 394 -7.04 6.64 -17.14
CA TYR A 394 -6.72 5.30 -17.61
C TYR A 394 -7.92 4.61 -18.29
N THR A 395 -7.63 3.72 -19.22
CA THR A 395 -8.61 2.86 -19.90
C THR A 395 -8.37 1.41 -19.48
N PRO A 396 -9.38 0.68 -18.96
CA PRO A 396 -9.22 -0.73 -18.60
C PRO A 396 -8.89 -1.60 -19.82
N THR A 397 -7.99 -2.56 -19.65
CA THR A 397 -7.70 -3.57 -20.67
C THR A 397 -8.76 -4.68 -20.62
N PRO A 398 -9.35 -5.12 -21.76
CA PRO A 398 -10.29 -6.24 -21.75
C PRO A 398 -9.64 -7.53 -21.23
N ALA A 399 -10.43 -8.42 -20.64
CA ALA A 399 -9.97 -9.66 -19.97
C ALA A 399 -8.91 -9.49 -18.85
N ASP A 400 -8.59 -8.26 -18.44
CA ASP A 400 -7.63 -7.97 -17.38
C ASP A 400 -8.34 -7.41 -16.13
N PRO A 401 -8.53 -8.21 -15.07
CA PRO A 401 -9.28 -7.76 -13.88
C PRO A 401 -8.44 -6.84 -12.96
N TYR A 402 -7.17 -6.57 -13.27
CA TYR A 402 -6.25 -5.83 -12.40
C TYR A 402 -5.93 -4.42 -12.92
N ILE A 403 -6.50 -3.42 -12.23
CA ILE A 403 -6.24 -1.98 -12.39
C ILE A 403 -4.76 -1.56 -12.43
N PHE A 404 -3.86 -2.36 -11.84
CA PHE A 404 -2.41 -2.07 -11.78
C PHE A 404 -1.57 -2.93 -12.74
N ASN A 405 -2.18 -3.64 -13.70
CA ASN A 405 -1.41 -4.37 -14.72
C ASN A 405 -0.78 -3.39 -15.73
N HIS A 406 0.40 -3.72 -16.22
CA HIS A 406 1.25 -2.81 -17.00
C HIS A 406 0.65 -2.43 -18.36
N ARG A 407 -0.29 -3.23 -18.87
CA ARG A 407 -1.12 -2.96 -20.06
C ARG A 407 -2.03 -1.74 -19.92
N VAL A 408 -2.41 -1.38 -18.69
CA VAL A 408 -3.28 -0.22 -18.39
C VAL A 408 -2.50 1.10 -18.51
N PHE A 409 -1.18 1.09 -18.28
CA PHE A 409 -0.39 2.31 -18.20
C PHE A 409 -0.24 3.06 -19.55
N PRO A 410 -0.01 2.39 -20.71
CA PRO A 410 -0.04 3.03 -22.02
C PRO A 410 -1.34 3.76 -22.36
N GLY A 411 -2.47 3.31 -21.80
CA GLY A 411 -3.80 3.90 -21.99
C GLY A 411 -4.19 4.96 -20.96
N SER A 412 -3.22 5.50 -20.21
CA SER A 412 -3.42 6.55 -19.18
C SER A 412 -3.02 7.93 -19.68
N SER A 413 -3.90 8.93 -19.52
CA SER A 413 -3.63 10.34 -19.88
C SER A 413 -2.50 10.98 -19.05
N MET A 414 -2.30 10.53 -17.81
CA MET A 414 -1.13 10.88 -17.00
C MET A 414 -0.71 9.70 -16.12
N LEU A 415 0.61 9.49 -16.03
CA LEU A 415 1.28 8.59 -15.10
C LEU A 415 2.12 9.43 -14.13
N THR A 416 1.91 9.25 -12.83
CA THR A 416 2.55 10.03 -11.75
C THR A 416 2.62 9.18 -10.49
N ASP A 417 2.33 9.73 -9.31
CA ASP A 417 2.52 9.20 -7.97
C ASP A 417 1.24 9.31 -7.13
N ALA A 418 1.23 8.63 -5.99
CA ALA A 418 0.10 8.58 -5.06
C ALA A 418 -0.19 9.94 -4.40
N THR A 419 0.82 10.76 -4.11
CA THR A 419 0.60 12.08 -3.51
C THR A 419 -0.10 13.02 -4.48
N ARG A 420 0.30 13.04 -5.77
CA ARG A 420 -0.39 13.83 -6.79
C ARG A 420 -1.82 13.32 -7.00
N VAL A 421 -2.05 12.02 -7.15
CA VAL A 421 -3.42 11.50 -7.36
C VAL A 421 -4.31 11.65 -6.13
N LEU A 422 -3.93 11.11 -4.98
CA LEU A 422 -4.76 11.15 -3.77
C LEU A 422 -4.82 12.55 -3.13
N GLY A 423 -3.72 13.30 -3.17
CA GLY A 423 -3.57 14.58 -2.48
C GLY A 423 -3.89 15.82 -3.32
N MET A 424 -3.57 15.83 -4.61
CA MET A 424 -3.78 17.02 -5.48
C MET A 424 -4.97 16.88 -6.43
N VAL A 425 -5.23 15.69 -6.97
CA VAL A 425 -6.32 15.44 -7.91
C VAL A 425 -7.62 15.13 -7.15
N ILE A 426 -7.66 14.01 -6.43
CA ILE A 426 -8.87 13.55 -5.72
C ILE A 426 -9.19 14.42 -4.49
N GLY A 427 -8.15 14.92 -3.81
CA GLY A 427 -8.27 15.89 -2.72
C GLY A 427 -8.29 17.36 -3.16
N GLY A 428 -8.25 17.65 -4.47
CA GLY A 428 -8.06 18.99 -5.02
C GLY A 428 -9.33 19.85 -4.99
N PRO A 429 -9.21 21.19 -4.88
CA PRO A 429 -10.35 22.11 -4.94
C PRO A 429 -10.89 22.32 -6.38
N GLY A 430 -10.21 21.78 -7.40
CA GLY A 430 -10.54 21.93 -8.82
C GLY A 430 -10.88 20.60 -9.51
N THR A 431 -11.40 19.61 -8.77
CA THR A 431 -11.78 18.30 -9.32
C THR A 431 -12.93 17.70 -8.52
N VAL A 432 -14.03 17.36 -9.18
CA VAL A 432 -15.20 16.70 -8.62
C VAL A 432 -15.03 15.19 -8.73
N SER A 433 -14.37 14.59 -7.73
CA SER A 433 -14.10 13.15 -7.69
C SER A 433 -15.22 12.35 -7.02
N ILE A 434 -15.61 11.20 -7.60
CA ILE A 434 -16.45 10.19 -6.95
C ILE A 434 -15.57 9.00 -6.49
N GLY A 435 -15.66 8.61 -5.22
CA GLY A 435 -15.04 7.37 -4.72
C GLY A 435 -16.01 6.19 -4.85
N CYS A 436 -15.74 5.25 -5.77
CA CYS A 436 -16.49 4.00 -5.86
C CYS A 436 -15.81 2.94 -5.00
N LEU A 437 -16.41 2.57 -3.86
CA LEU A 437 -15.77 1.75 -2.82
C LEU A 437 -16.67 0.61 -2.33
N GLY A 438 -16.09 -0.56 -2.08
CA GLY A 438 -16.73 -1.62 -1.30
C GLY A 438 -16.68 -1.31 0.20
N ALA A 439 -17.72 -1.70 0.95
CA ALA A 439 -17.80 -1.49 2.40
C ALA A 439 -18.30 -2.76 3.13
N ALA A 440 -17.58 -3.18 4.16
CA ALA A 440 -17.99 -4.32 5.01
C ALA A 440 -19.19 -3.98 5.91
N GLN A 441 -19.32 -2.71 6.32
CA GLN A 441 -20.44 -2.17 7.08
C GLN A 441 -20.69 -0.72 6.66
N ALA A 442 -21.96 -0.31 6.58
CA ALA A 442 -22.38 1.06 6.34
C ALA A 442 -23.33 1.53 7.46
N THR A 443 -23.20 2.79 7.89
CA THR A 443 -23.99 3.34 9.01
C THR A 443 -25.01 4.36 8.53
N ARG A 444 -26.23 4.32 9.09
CA ARG A 444 -27.36 5.19 8.69
C ARG A 444 -27.16 6.68 9.00
N ARG A 445 -26.09 7.03 9.72
CA ARG A 445 -25.64 8.41 9.97
C ARG A 445 -24.19 8.48 9.55
N SER A 446 -23.83 9.44 8.68
CA SER A 446 -22.44 9.83 8.52
C SER A 446 -21.86 10.23 9.87
N SER A 447 -20.62 9.83 10.15
CA SER A 447 -19.92 10.19 11.40
C SER A 447 -19.88 11.70 11.60
N PRO A 448 -19.86 12.25 12.84
CA PRO A 448 -19.65 13.68 13.07
C PRO A 448 -18.38 14.23 12.40
N ALA A 449 -17.35 13.39 12.22
CA ALA A 449 -16.14 13.74 11.46
C ALA A 449 -16.40 14.04 9.97
N ALA A 450 -17.49 13.54 9.40
CA ALA A 450 -17.95 13.88 8.06
C ALA A 450 -18.93 15.07 8.05
N ARG A 451 -19.05 15.81 9.17
CA ARG A 451 -19.95 16.97 9.32
C ARG A 451 -19.25 18.26 9.75
N SER A 452 -18.11 18.20 10.43
CA SER A 452 -17.22 19.38 10.57
C SER A 452 -16.73 19.89 9.20
N SER A 453 -16.64 19.01 8.20
CA SER A 453 -16.31 19.35 6.80
C SER A 453 -17.52 19.73 5.93
N SER A 454 -18.77 19.52 6.36
CA SER A 454 -19.93 19.54 5.47
C SER A 454 -20.57 20.92 5.25
N ALA A 455 -19.99 22.01 5.78
CA ALA A 455 -20.55 23.36 5.67
C ALA A 455 -20.61 23.92 4.22
N ARG A 456 -19.93 23.27 3.27
CA ARG A 456 -20.10 23.46 1.81
C ARG A 456 -20.18 22.15 1.02
N ALA A 457 -20.36 21.01 1.71
CA ALA A 457 -20.26 19.68 1.12
C ALA A 457 -21.37 18.76 1.66
N ALA A 458 -22.57 18.92 1.09
CA ALA A 458 -23.64 17.93 1.16
C ALA A 458 -23.65 17.12 -0.15
N GLU A 459 -23.90 15.81 -0.05
CA GLU A 459 -23.83 14.83 -1.15
C GLU A 459 -22.46 14.63 -1.86
N THR A 460 -21.38 15.23 -1.36
CA THR A 460 -20.01 14.89 -1.80
C THR A 460 -19.37 13.82 -0.90
N MET A 461 -19.30 12.57 -1.35
CA MET A 461 -18.45 11.53 -0.72
C MET A 461 -16.98 11.65 -1.18
N SER A 462 -16.43 12.88 -1.15
CA SER A 462 -15.00 13.15 -1.31
C SER A 462 -14.40 13.77 -0.05
N ARG A 463 -14.01 12.90 0.87
CA ARG A 463 -12.73 12.97 1.58
C ARG A 463 -12.20 11.54 1.60
N ALA A 464 -10.92 11.35 1.28
CA ALA A 464 -10.33 10.03 1.10
C ALA A 464 -10.60 9.13 2.33
N ALA A 465 -11.50 8.16 2.16
CA ALA A 465 -11.69 7.09 3.13
C ALA A 465 -10.37 6.33 3.28
N PRO A 466 -10.03 5.80 4.48
CA PRO A 466 -8.84 4.98 4.63
C PRO A 466 -8.89 3.82 3.63
N THR A 467 -7.88 3.75 2.78
CA THR A 467 -7.75 2.80 1.67
C THR A 467 -7.80 1.37 2.21
N SER A 468 -8.90 0.67 1.92
CA SER A 468 -9.37 -0.53 2.62
C SER A 468 -9.70 -0.30 4.11
N ALA A 469 -11.00 -0.30 4.44
CA ALA A 469 -11.48 -0.17 5.83
C ALA A 469 -11.39 -1.51 6.60
N SER A 470 -10.18 -1.98 6.88
CA SER A 470 -9.93 -3.14 7.73
C SER A 470 -10.18 -2.80 9.21
N SER A 471 -11.41 -3.04 9.69
CA SER A 471 -11.81 -2.73 11.06
C SER A 471 -11.21 -3.71 12.10
N SER A 472 -9.94 -3.55 12.42
CA SER A 472 -9.18 -4.35 13.41
C SER A 472 -9.54 -4.04 14.87
N ARG A 473 -10.83 -4.12 15.23
CA ARG A 473 -11.28 -4.22 16.62
C ARG A 473 -11.80 -5.63 16.92
N LEU A 474 -10.89 -6.47 17.41
CA LEU A 474 -11.23 -7.76 18.02
C LEU A 474 -12.02 -7.53 19.32
N PRO A 475 -13.26 -8.02 19.45
CA PRO A 475 -13.94 -8.07 20.74
C PRO A 475 -13.46 -9.31 21.50
N ALA A 476 -13.03 -9.13 22.76
CA ALA A 476 -12.87 -10.25 23.68
C ALA A 476 -14.24 -10.92 23.95
N PRO A 477 -14.27 -12.24 24.22
CA PRO A 477 -15.50 -13.02 24.10
C PRO A 477 -16.49 -12.79 25.24
N ASN A 478 -17.78 -12.82 24.90
CA ASN A 478 -18.87 -13.14 25.82
C ASN A 478 -19.83 -14.13 25.15
N VAL A 479 -20.50 -14.95 25.95
CA VAL A 479 -20.93 -16.30 25.54
C VAL A 479 -22.46 -16.47 25.52
N CYS A 480 -22.95 -17.10 24.44
CA CYS A 480 -24.26 -17.76 24.29
C CYS A 480 -25.55 -16.89 24.29
N PRO A 481 -26.71 -17.47 23.87
CA PRO A 481 -26.90 -18.68 23.05
C PRO A 481 -27.82 -18.46 21.81
N ARG A 482 -27.91 -19.48 20.95
CA ARG A 482 -28.98 -19.60 19.94
C ARG A 482 -30.37 -19.71 20.58
N ARG A 483 -31.38 -19.12 19.94
CA ARG A 483 -32.75 -19.68 19.85
C ARG A 483 -33.42 -19.25 18.54
N SER A 484 -34.55 -19.86 18.20
CA SER A 484 -35.08 -19.95 16.84
C SER A 484 -36.55 -19.48 16.72
N ALA A 485 -36.96 -19.29 15.45
CA ALA A 485 -38.31 -19.48 14.88
C ALA A 485 -39.17 -18.24 14.52
N THR A 486 -39.77 -18.38 13.32
CA THR A 486 -41.10 -17.92 12.85
C THR A 486 -41.45 -16.44 12.61
N SER A 487 -41.58 -16.15 11.31
CA SER A 487 -42.75 -15.50 10.66
C SER A 487 -42.82 -13.96 10.52
N PRO A 488 -43.55 -13.42 9.50
CA PRO A 488 -43.14 -12.18 8.84
C PRO A 488 -44.22 -11.07 8.67
N ALA A 489 -43.80 -9.95 8.07
CA ALA A 489 -44.60 -8.88 7.44
C ALA A 489 -45.38 -7.91 8.39
N PRO A 490 -45.86 -6.74 7.93
CA PRO A 490 -45.82 -6.17 6.56
C PRO A 490 -45.10 -4.81 6.44
N ALA A 491 -45.19 -4.19 5.25
CA ALA A 491 -44.53 -2.94 4.86
C ALA A 491 -45.18 -1.67 5.45
N GLY A 492 -44.42 -0.55 5.50
CA GLY A 492 -44.88 0.74 6.03
C GLY A 492 -44.27 1.96 5.32
N GLY A 493 -45.15 2.80 4.75
CA GLY A 493 -44.86 3.91 3.84
C GLY A 493 -43.75 4.92 4.19
N TRP A 494 -43.11 5.44 3.14
CA TRP A 494 -42.30 6.65 3.18
C TRP A 494 -43.16 7.87 3.57
N ARG A 495 -42.64 8.76 4.41
CA ARG A 495 -43.22 10.09 4.64
C ARG A 495 -42.15 11.17 4.49
N ARG A 496 -42.48 12.23 3.73
CA ARG A 496 -41.71 13.48 3.72
C ARG A 496 -41.68 14.10 5.12
N TRP A 497 -40.60 14.80 5.42
CA TRP A 497 -40.57 15.85 6.43
C TRP A 497 -39.99 17.11 5.80
N SER A 498 -40.61 18.25 6.08
CA SER A 498 -40.16 19.60 5.69
C SER A 498 -40.00 20.42 6.97
N PRO A 499 -39.03 21.35 7.04
CA PRO A 499 -38.66 21.97 8.31
C PRO A 499 -39.60 23.10 8.72
N THR A 500 -39.91 23.17 10.01
CA THR A 500 -40.39 24.40 10.67
C THR A 500 -39.66 24.63 11.99
N SER A 501 -39.43 25.91 12.26
CA SER A 501 -38.68 26.45 13.38
C SER A 501 -39.28 26.16 14.76
N ALA A 502 -38.41 25.88 15.74
CA ALA A 502 -38.65 26.24 17.13
C ALA A 502 -37.31 26.52 17.84
N SER A 503 -37.15 27.72 18.39
CA SER A 503 -36.04 28.09 19.26
C SER A 503 -36.41 27.85 20.73
N CYS A 504 -35.47 27.36 21.53
CA CYS A 504 -35.41 27.75 22.95
C CYS A 504 -33.98 27.62 23.50
N ALA A 505 -33.68 28.33 24.59
CA ALA A 505 -32.33 28.54 25.09
C ALA A 505 -32.08 27.91 26.47
N SER A 506 -30.79 27.88 26.84
CA SER A 506 -30.26 27.93 28.21
C SER A 506 -30.81 26.98 29.30
N ALA A 507 -29.93 26.10 29.79
CA ALA A 507 -29.73 25.93 31.23
C ALA A 507 -28.31 25.39 31.53
N THR A 508 -27.58 26.08 32.39
CA THR A 508 -26.30 25.63 32.97
C THR A 508 -26.52 24.92 34.30
N ALA A 509 -25.80 23.82 34.57
CA ALA A 509 -25.54 23.36 35.94
C ALA A 509 -24.27 22.50 36.01
N SER A 510 -23.47 22.69 37.07
CA SER A 510 -22.21 21.99 37.31
C SER A 510 -22.22 21.28 38.67
N CYS A 511 -21.92 19.98 38.70
CA CYS A 511 -21.27 19.26 39.83
C CYS A 511 -21.08 17.77 39.47
N GLY A 512 -20.15 17.02 40.08
CA GLY A 512 -19.15 17.45 41.07
C GLY A 512 -18.83 16.39 42.13
N SER A 513 -18.07 15.35 41.76
CA SER A 513 -17.40 14.38 42.65
C SER A 513 -18.26 13.51 43.59
N ARG A 514 -17.98 12.19 43.62
CA ARG A 514 -17.31 11.51 44.74
C ARG A 514 -17.14 10.00 44.47
N ARG A 515 -16.13 9.41 45.11
CA ARG A 515 -15.92 7.95 45.16
C ARG A 515 -16.60 7.39 46.42
N CYS A 516 -17.19 6.20 46.31
CA CYS A 516 -17.41 5.29 47.44
C CYS A 516 -17.00 3.86 47.05
N ARG A 517 -16.47 3.09 48.00
CA ARG A 517 -16.16 1.65 47.87
C ARG A 517 -16.68 0.92 49.11
N ARG A 518 -17.28 -0.26 48.94
CA ARG A 518 -17.14 -1.53 49.72
C ARG A 518 -18.44 -2.33 49.81
N ALA A 519 -18.30 -3.63 50.11
CA ALA A 519 -19.34 -4.65 50.33
C ALA A 519 -20.28 -4.90 49.12
N ALA A 520 -20.31 -6.05 48.43
CA ALA A 520 -19.93 -7.45 48.71
C ALA A 520 -20.96 -8.26 49.54
N THR A 521 -21.69 -9.12 48.83
CA THR A 521 -22.45 -10.27 49.34
C THR A 521 -22.10 -11.50 48.51
N ARG A 522 -21.96 -12.66 49.16
CA ARG A 522 -21.71 -13.95 48.50
C ARG A 522 -23.03 -14.53 47.97
N TRP A 523 -22.96 -15.35 46.94
CA TRP A 523 -23.65 -16.65 46.93
C TRP A 523 -22.69 -17.72 46.39
N THR A 524 -22.86 -18.94 46.86
CA THR A 524 -21.98 -20.09 46.59
C THR A 524 -22.74 -21.19 45.87
N ASN A 525 -22.05 -21.91 44.98
CA ASN A 525 -22.24 -23.34 44.80
C ASN A 525 -21.02 -23.91 44.08
N GLY A 526 -20.69 -25.18 44.33
CA GLY A 526 -19.59 -25.87 43.69
C GLY A 526 -19.68 -27.38 43.90
N CYS A 527 -19.14 -28.14 42.94
CA CYS A 527 -18.91 -29.58 43.05
C CYS A 527 -17.57 -29.94 42.38
N ALA A 528 -16.93 -30.96 42.95
CA ALA A 528 -15.72 -31.66 42.51
C ALA A 528 -15.86 -33.11 43.07
N PRO A 529 -14.85 -34.02 43.08
CA PRO A 529 -13.50 -33.97 42.48
C PRO A 529 -13.08 -35.29 41.76
N CYS A 530 -11.88 -35.30 41.17
CA CYS A 530 -10.86 -36.38 41.21
C CYS A 530 -9.58 -35.86 40.50
N ALA A 531 -8.34 -35.90 41.01
CA ALA A 531 -7.54 -37.00 41.60
C ALA A 531 -7.14 -38.03 40.52
N ARG A 532 -5.87 -38.41 40.25
CA ARG A 532 -4.48 -38.19 40.78
C ARG A 532 -3.49 -38.43 39.59
N HIS A 533 -2.15 -38.38 39.58
CA HIS A 533 -0.96 -38.13 40.45
C HIS A 533 0.25 -37.94 39.48
N ALA A 534 1.50 -37.52 39.80
CA ALA A 534 2.16 -36.83 40.93
C ALA A 534 3.61 -36.38 40.53
N ALA A 535 4.24 -35.58 41.40
CA ALA A 535 5.70 -35.45 41.64
C ALA A 535 6.64 -34.72 40.64
N GLY A 536 7.50 -33.86 41.20
CA GLY A 536 8.58 -33.11 40.53
C GLY A 536 9.05 -31.94 41.41
N THR A 537 10.19 -32.09 42.11
CA THR A 537 10.56 -31.21 43.24
C THR A 537 11.62 -30.15 42.93
N CYS A 538 11.40 -28.93 43.43
CA CYS A 538 12.49 -28.07 43.92
C CYS A 538 12.00 -27.15 45.06
N ARG A 539 12.88 -26.81 46.01
CA ARG A 539 12.54 -26.01 47.20
C ARG A 539 13.47 -24.79 47.37
N TRP A 540 12.88 -23.73 47.89
CA TRP A 540 13.49 -22.47 48.32
C TRP A 540 14.67 -22.59 49.31
N THR A 541 15.66 -21.72 49.15
CA THR A 541 16.09 -20.66 50.11
C THR A 541 16.84 -19.54 49.34
N GLY A 542 16.88 -18.26 49.73
CA GLY A 542 16.01 -17.51 50.64
C GLY A 542 16.62 -16.21 51.22
N ARG A 543 15.97 -15.04 50.98
CA ARG A 543 16.09 -13.74 51.73
C ARG A 543 17.44 -12.95 51.62
N SER A 544 17.52 -11.62 51.82
CA SER A 544 16.51 -10.51 51.82
C SER A 544 17.15 -9.11 51.99
N ARG A 545 16.46 -8.03 51.53
CA ARG A 545 16.65 -6.60 51.91
C ARG A 545 18.01 -5.97 51.46
N SER A 546 18.24 -4.65 51.34
CA SER A 546 17.47 -3.37 51.27
C SER A 546 18.49 -2.24 50.95
N SER A 547 18.22 -0.98 50.58
CA SER A 547 17.03 -0.13 50.32
C SER A 547 17.47 1.21 49.67
N HIS A 548 16.53 1.99 49.11
CA HIS A 548 16.62 3.43 48.77
C HIS A 548 17.96 4.04 48.29
N ARG A 549 18.00 4.49 47.03
CA ARG A 549 17.72 5.90 46.73
C ARG A 549 16.81 6.01 45.50
#